data_AF-A0A819NRL4-F1
#
_entry.id   AF-A0A819NRL4-F1
#
_cell.length_a   1.000
_cell.length_b   1.000
_cell.length_c   1.000
_cell.angle_alpha   90.00
_cell.angle_beta   90.00
_cell.angle_gamma   90.00
#
_symmetry.space_group_name_H-M   'P 1'
#
loop_
_entity.id
_entity.type
_entity.pdbx_description
1 polymer ?
#
loop_
_entity_poly.entity_id
_entity_poly.type
_entity_poly.pdbx_seq_one_letter_code
_entity_poly.pdbx_strand_id
1 'polypeptide(L)'
;MAEGYDFLRFLFTKYSESEYLTEAWTPIHETLKQFLQNSSENFQSMSYQTIYCQIYKSTCKGYKERLFDDLKKLIIEHCQNIKLQLDESMKRMIDDRSNRHKNIYILQFINYLHQFQRAIDVIAPLFDIVYVKPKLKSTIRQELISLYKTIIIESHINHIFIVLQQLINTSDSPSKETIGLLVHMINDITPESAMKQRDLFKRYCNDEDILNEMISSEEEMITSASRTASKRSADSLPGEEDQPSAKRTMNMIKSPHSDN
;
A
#
# COMPACT_ATOMS: atom_id res chain seq x y z
N MET A 1 -42.30 -17.11 -16.56
CA MET A 1 -41.12 -17.02 -17.47
C MET A 1 -40.79 -15.60 -17.93
N ALA A 2 -41.72 -14.63 -17.89
CA ALA A 2 -41.46 -13.22 -18.26
C ALA A 2 -40.56 -12.47 -17.25
N GLU A 3 -40.73 -12.70 -15.95
CA GLU A 3 -39.97 -11.99 -14.90
C GLU A 3 -38.45 -12.28 -14.90
N GLY A 4 -38.04 -13.47 -15.34
CA GLY A 4 -36.63 -13.84 -15.43
C GLY A 4 -35.88 -13.13 -16.56
N TYR A 5 -36.58 -12.85 -17.67
CA TYR A 5 -36.00 -12.11 -18.81
C TYR A 5 -35.88 -10.62 -18.53
N ASP A 6 -36.80 -10.02 -17.77
CA ASP A 6 -36.71 -8.62 -17.37
C ASP A 6 -35.61 -8.39 -16.32
N PHE A 7 -35.41 -9.34 -15.39
CA PHE A 7 -34.30 -9.26 -14.45
C PHE A 7 -32.94 -9.39 -15.15
N LEU A 8 -32.81 -10.31 -16.10
CA LEU A 8 -31.60 -10.43 -16.91
C LEU A 8 -31.40 -9.20 -17.80
N ARG A 9 -32.45 -8.69 -18.45
CA ARG A 9 -32.37 -7.47 -19.26
C ARG A 9 -31.97 -6.26 -18.40
N PHE A 10 -32.52 -6.10 -17.21
CA PHE A 10 -32.13 -5.07 -16.23
C PHE A 10 -30.65 -5.19 -15.80
N LEU A 11 -30.14 -6.41 -15.63
CA LEU A 11 -28.73 -6.66 -15.35
C LEU A 11 -27.80 -6.39 -16.55
N PHE A 12 -28.29 -6.64 -17.77
CA PHE A 12 -27.53 -6.48 -19.02
C PHE A 12 -27.71 -5.12 -19.70
N THR A 13 -28.63 -4.27 -19.25
CA THR A 13 -28.67 -2.85 -19.67
C THR A 13 -27.46 -2.15 -19.07
N LYS A 14 -26.44 -1.91 -19.92
CA LYS A 14 -25.31 -1.05 -19.56
C LYS A 14 -25.85 0.27 -19.03
N TYR A 15 -25.34 0.71 -17.88
CA TYR A 15 -25.49 2.10 -17.52
C TYR A 15 -24.94 2.97 -18.66
N SER A 16 -25.63 4.04 -18.98
CA SER A 16 -24.98 5.18 -19.63
C SER A 16 -23.91 5.75 -18.69
N GLU A 17 -22.89 6.41 -19.24
CA GLU A 17 -21.81 7.00 -18.44
C GLU A 17 -22.34 7.99 -17.38
N SER A 18 -23.42 8.70 -17.71
CA SER A 18 -24.14 9.60 -16.81
C SER A 18 -24.74 8.85 -15.61
N GLU A 19 -25.47 7.76 -15.85
CA GLU A 19 -26.12 6.98 -14.79
C GLU A 19 -25.10 6.27 -13.88
N TYR A 20 -23.95 5.84 -14.41
CA TYR A 20 -22.85 5.34 -13.56
C TYR A 20 -22.39 6.44 -12.60
N LEU A 21 -22.16 7.66 -13.09
CA LEU A 21 -21.69 8.75 -12.24
C LEU A 21 -22.73 9.17 -11.19
N THR A 22 -23.98 9.38 -11.60
CA THR A 22 -25.01 9.97 -10.74
C THR A 22 -25.68 8.94 -9.83
N GLU A 23 -25.99 7.75 -10.33
CA GLU A 23 -26.81 6.78 -9.59
C GLU A 23 -25.99 5.72 -8.87
N ALA A 24 -24.80 5.39 -9.37
CA ALA A 24 -23.95 4.35 -8.80
C ALA A 24 -22.74 4.90 -8.04
N TRP A 25 -21.88 5.69 -8.69
CA TRP A 25 -20.62 6.16 -8.11
C TRP A 25 -20.81 7.26 -7.08
N THR A 26 -21.60 8.30 -7.36
CA THR A 26 -21.78 9.44 -6.41
C THR A 26 -22.19 8.98 -5.01
N PRO A 27 -23.19 8.10 -4.82
CA PRO A 27 -23.54 7.60 -3.50
C PRO A 27 -22.41 6.82 -2.82
N ILE A 28 -21.70 5.97 -3.58
CA ILE A 28 -20.55 5.19 -3.09
C ILE A 28 -19.45 6.16 -2.65
N HIS A 29 -19.08 7.11 -3.51
CA HIS A 29 -18.06 8.13 -3.28
C HIS A 29 -18.28 8.88 -1.98
N GLU A 30 -19.48 9.45 -1.78
CA GLU A 30 -19.79 10.21 -0.56
C GLU A 30 -19.69 9.35 0.70
N THR A 31 -20.15 8.09 0.62
CA THR A 31 -20.08 7.18 1.77
C THR A 31 -18.63 6.78 2.08
N LEU A 32 -17.81 6.50 1.06
CA LEU A 32 -16.39 6.19 1.23
C LEU A 32 -15.61 7.39 1.77
N LYS A 33 -15.93 8.60 1.31
CA LYS A 33 -15.34 9.84 1.81
C LYS A 33 -15.60 10.02 3.30
N GLN A 34 -16.81 9.69 3.77
CA GLN A 34 -17.15 9.71 5.20
C GLN A 34 -16.33 8.69 6.00
N PHE A 35 -16.15 7.46 5.49
CA PHE A 35 -15.29 6.47 6.14
C PHE A 35 -13.86 6.98 6.29
N LEU A 36 -13.32 7.63 5.25
CA LEU A 36 -12.00 8.23 5.28
C LEU A 36 -11.90 9.42 6.25
N GLN A 37 -12.99 10.16 6.47
CA GLN A 37 -13.02 11.35 7.32
C GLN A 37 -13.42 11.08 8.79
N ASN A 38 -13.82 9.85 9.16
CA ASN A 38 -14.41 9.53 10.47
C ASN A 38 -15.53 10.49 10.90
N SER A 39 -16.26 11.09 9.93
CA SER A 39 -17.32 12.05 10.24
C SER A 39 -18.58 11.31 10.67
N SER A 40 -18.97 11.43 11.94
CA SER A 40 -20.28 10.97 12.45
C SER A 40 -21.40 12.00 12.21
N GLU A 41 -21.12 13.09 11.51
CA GLU A 41 -22.07 14.19 11.31
C GLU A 41 -23.09 13.87 10.21
N ASN A 42 -24.28 13.45 10.66
CA ASN A 42 -25.60 13.79 10.11
C ASN A 42 -25.90 13.54 8.62
N PHE A 43 -25.21 12.63 7.95
CA PHE A 43 -25.69 12.06 6.69
C PHE A 43 -26.09 10.61 6.89
N GLN A 44 -27.22 10.23 6.29
CA GLN A 44 -27.73 8.87 6.28
C GLN A 44 -26.79 8.01 5.42
N SER A 45 -25.65 7.60 5.99
CA SER A 45 -24.65 6.78 5.32
C SER A 45 -25.32 5.53 4.78
N MET A 46 -25.04 5.16 3.52
CA MET A 46 -25.57 3.93 2.96
C MET A 46 -25.21 2.74 3.86
N SER A 47 -26.14 1.81 4.04
CA SER A 47 -25.84 0.57 4.75
C SER A 47 -24.72 -0.19 4.02
N TYR A 48 -23.93 -0.97 4.75
CA TYR A 48 -22.89 -1.82 4.17
C TYR A 48 -23.43 -2.69 3.02
N GLN A 49 -24.62 -3.26 3.21
CA GLN A 49 -25.31 -4.06 2.19
C GLN A 49 -25.67 -3.23 0.94
N THR A 50 -26.10 -1.98 1.11
CA THR A 50 -26.41 -1.08 -0.01
C THR A 50 -25.16 -0.78 -0.82
N ILE A 51 -24.04 -0.44 -0.16
CA ILE A 51 -22.75 -0.19 -0.82
C ILE A 51 -22.32 -1.42 -1.62
N TYR A 52 -22.33 -2.58 -0.98
CA TYR A 52 -21.98 -3.85 -1.60
C TYR A 52 -22.84 -4.14 -2.85
N CYS A 53 -24.16 -4.00 -2.74
CA CYS A 53 -25.08 -4.17 -3.86
C CYS A 53 -24.77 -3.22 -5.02
N GLN A 54 -24.41 -1.96 -4.75
CA GLN A 54 -24.09 -0.99 -5.81
C GLN A 54 -22.74 -1.29 -6.48
N ILE A 55 -21.74 -1.72 -5.71
CA ILE A 55 -20.44 -2.17 -6.24
C ILE A 55 -20.64 -3.40 -7.15
N TYR A 56 -21.42 -4.38 -6.69
CA TYR A 56 -21.71 -5.59 -7.45
C TYR A 56 -22.48 -5.26 -8.74
N LYS A 57 -23.54 -4.45 -8.66
CA LYS A 57 -24.32 -4.00 -9.82
C LYS A 57 -23.43 -3.27 -10.85
N SER A 58 -22.58 -2.34 -10.40
CA SER A 58 -21.64 -1.61 -11.27
C SER A 58 -20.67 -2.54 -11.97
N THR A 59 -20.19 -3.56 -11.26
CA THR A 59 -19.29 -4.59 -11.81
C THR A 59 -20.00 -5.44 -12.86
N CYS A 60 -21.21 -5.94 -12.60
CA CYS A 60 -22.01 -6.71 -13.55
C CYS A 60 -22.32 -5.92 -14.84
N LYS A 61 -22.47 -4.59 -14.73
CA LYS A 61 -22.70 -3.69 -15.87
C LYS A 61 -21.42 -3.30 -16.64
N GLY A 62 -20.26 -3.87 -16.28
CA GLY A 62 -19.00 -3.67 -17.01
C GLY A 62 -18.18 -2.46 -16.57
N TYR A 63 -18.53 -1.79 -15.46
CA TYR A 63 -17.80 -0.63 -14.94
C TYR A 63 -16.69 -0.99 -13.94
N LYS A 64 -16.28 -2.26 -13.89
CA LYS A 64 -15.31 -2.77 -12.93
C LYS A 64 -14.02 -1.95 -12.90
N GLU A 65 -13.33 -1.81 -14.03
CA GLU A 65 -12.04 -1.10 -14.10
C GLU A 65 -12.21 0.37 -13.69
N ARG A 66 -13.26 1.01 -14.19
CA ARG A 66 -13.57 2.40 -13.87
C ARG A 66 -13.84 2.61 -12.38
N LEU A 67 -14.59 1.71 -11.76
CA LEU A 67 -14.89 1.75 -10.33
C LEU A 67 -13.61 1.67 -9.47
N PHE A 68 -12.64 0.87 -9.90
CA PHE A 68 -11.33 0.81 -9.23
C PHE A 68 -10.49 2.07 -9.44
N ASP A 69 -10.50 2.63 -10.65
CA ASP A 69 -9.79 3.88 -10.92
C ASP A 69 -10.37 5.05 -10.12
N ASP A 70 -11.69 5.13 -10.02
CA ASP A 70 -12.36 6.17 -9.24
C ASP A 70 -12.12 5.98 -7.73
N LEU A 71 -12.10 4.74 -7.21
CA LEU A 71 -11.67 4.44 -5.83
C LEU A 71 -10.24 4.92 -5.58
N LYS A 72 -9.30 4.61 -6.49
CA LYS A 72 -7.91 5.03 -6.36
C LYS A 72 -7.79 6.55 -6.35
N LYS A 73 -8.50 7.24 -7.24
CA LYS A 73 -8.51 8.71 -7.28
C LYS A 73 -9.01 9.30 -5.97
N LEU A 74 -10.11 8.78 -5.43
CA LEU A 74 -10.64 9.22 -4.13
C LEU A 74 -9.60 9.05 -3.00
N ILE A 75 -8.92 7.90 -2.95
CA ILE A 75 -7.89 7.63 -1.94
C ILE A 75 -6.69 8.55 -2.13
N ILE A 76 -6.25 8.77 -3.38
CA ILE A 76 -5.13 9.68 -3.69
C ILE A 76 -5.49 11.12 -3.27
N GLU A 77 -6.67 11.62 -3.61
CA GLU A 77 -7.13 12.96 -3.23
C GLU A 77 -7.17 13.12 -1.71
N HIS A 78 -7.71 12.14 -1.00
CA HIS A 78 -7.73 12.14 0.46
C HIS A 78 -6.32 12.14 1.06
N CYS A 79 -5.41 11.31 0.53
CA CYS A 79 -4.02 11.26 0.98
C CYS A 79 -3.29 12.58 0.70
N GLN A 80 -3.55 13.23 -0.44
CA GLN A 80 -2.99 14.54 -0.77
C GLN A 80 -3.48 15.62 0.20
N ASN A 81 -4.76 15.61 0.56
CA ASN A 81 -5.29 16.54 1.55
C ASN A 81 -4.66 16.34 2.94
N ILE A 82 -4.51 15.08 3.39
CA ILE A 82 -3.80 14.78 4.64
C ILE A 82 -2.34 15.25 4.57
N LYS A 83 -1.67 14.98 3.44
CA LYS A 83 -0.28 15.41 3.24
C LYS A 83 -0.14 16.92 3.40
N LEU A 84 -1.03 17.72 2.80
CA LEU A 84 -1.02 19.18 2.95
C LEU A 84 -1.16 19.60 4.41
N GLN A 85 -2.09 19.00 5.15
CA GLN A 85 -2.30 19.30 6.57
C GLN A 85 -1.08 18.92 7.44
N LEU A 86 -0.43 17.79 7.13
CA LEU A 86 0.80 17.37 7.80
C LEU A 86 2.00 18.25 7.42
N ASP A 87 2.14 18.67 6.17
CA ASP A 87 3.19 19.58 5.71
C ASP A 87 3.07 20.95 6.42
N GLU A 88 1.85 21.47 6.59
CA GLU A 88 1.60 22.69 7.37
C GLU A 88 1.95 22.51 8.85
N SER A 89 1.60 21.37 9.43
CA SER A 89 1.94 21.04 10.81
C SER A 89 3.45 20.92 11.01
N MET A 90 4.14 20.29 10.07
CA MET A 90 5.59 20.17 10.04
C MET A 90 6.28 21.53 9.93
N LYS A 91 5.77 22.46 9.11
CA LYS A 91 6.30 23.84 9.03
C LYS A 91 6.17 24.56 10.37
N ARG A 92 5.00 24.52 11.00
CA ARG A 92 4.78 25.10 12.34
C ARG A 92 5.73 24.51 13.39
N MET A 93 6.00 23.21 13.30
CA MET A 93 6.96 22.53 14.17
C MET A 93 8.40 22.99 13.96
N ILE A 94 8.80 23.31 12.73
CA ILE A 94 10.15 23.80 12.42
C ILE A 94 10.33 25.25 12.89
N ASP A 95 9.28 26.07 12.71
CA ASP A 95 9.32 27.50 13.05
C ASP A 95 9.28 27.75 14.57
N ASP A 96 8.61 26.88 15.34
CA ASP A 96 8.54 26.99 16.80
C ASP A 96 9.55 26.07 17.50
N ARG A 97 10.38 26.65 18.38
CA ARG A 97 11.33 25.89 19.21
C ARG A 97 10.65 25.11 20.35
N SER A 98 9.38 25.40 20.64
CA SER A 98 8.60 24.70 21.67
C SER A 98 8.32 23.24 21.31
N ASN A 99 8.32 22.38 22.32
CA ASN A 99 7.91 20.98 22.17
C ASN A 99 6.40 20.82 21.87
N ARG A 100 5.60 21.88 22.05
CA ARG A 100 4.16 21.84 21.82
C ARG A 100 3.80 21.48 20.37
N HIS A 101 4.39 22.15 19.38
CA HIS A 101 4.08 21.90 17.96
C HIS A 101 4.64 20.55 17.48
N LYS A 102 5.76 20.09 18.06
CA LYS A 102 6.30 18.74 17.86
C LYS A 102 5.31 17.66 18.29
N ASN A 103 4.71 17.81 19.48
CA ASN A 103 3.67 16.90 19.97
C ASN A 103 2.42 16.92 19.09
N ILE A 104 1.95 18.10 18.71
CA ILE A 104 0.77 18.23 17.83
C ILE A 104 1.02 17.50 16.50
N TYR A 105 2.20 17.68 15.91
CA TYR A 105 2.58 17.00 14.67
C TYR A 105 2.56 15.47 14.79
N ILE A 106 3.14 14.91 15.85
CA ILE A 106 3.13 13.45 16.11
C ILE A 106 1.69 12.95 16.29
N LEU A 107 0.91 13.62 17.13
CA LEU A 107 -0.48 13.21 17.42
C LEU A 107 -1.36 13.27 16.17
N GLN A 108 -1.18 14.29 15.33
CA GLN A 108 -1.87 14.41 14.05
C GLN A 108 -1.49 13.26 13.11
N PHE A 109 -0.20 12.96 12.98
CA PHE A 109 0.28 11.85 12.16
C PHE A 109 -0.32 10.51 12.61
N ILE A 110 -0.29 10.22 13.91
CA ILE A 110 -0.90 9.02 14.51
C ILE A 110 -2.40 8.95 14.20
N ASN A 111 -3.11 10.07 14.38
CA ASN A 111 -4.54 10.13 14.16
C ASN A 111 -4.91 9.84 12.69
N TYR A 112 -4.21 10.45 11.73
CA TYR A 112 -4.44 10.19 10.30
C TYR A 112 -4.08 8.76 9.91
N LEU A 113 -3.01 8.20 10.48
CA LEU A 113 -2.60 6.82 10.23
C LEU A 113 -3.68 5.82 10.65
N HIS A 114 -4.16 6.01 11.88
CA HIS A 114 -5.18 5.18 12.48
C HIS A 114 -6.55 5.35 11.79
N GLN A 115 -6.92 6.58 11.43
CA GLN A 115 -8.11 6.86 10.63
C GLN A 115 -8.06 6.14 9.28
N PHE A 116 -6.93 6.21 8.59
CA PHE A 116 -6.77 5.54 7.31
C PHE A 116 -6.84 4.02 7.44
N GLN A 117 -6.16 3.40 8.42
CA GLN A 117 -6.24 1.96 8.65
C GLN A 117 -7.67 1.49 8.86
N ARG A 118 -8.41 2.16 9.76
CA ARG A 118 -9.84 1.86 10.01
C ARG A 118 -10.69 1.95 8.75
N ALA A 119 -10.50 3.00 7.96
CA ALA A 119 -11.23 3.16 6.71
C ALA A 119 -10.91 2.03 5.72
N ILE A 120 -9.64 1.67 5.58
CA ILE A 120 -9.21 0.59 4.68
C ILE A 120 -9.75 -0.77 5.10
N ASP A 121 -9.84 -1.06 6.40
CA ASP A 121 -10.39 -2.33 6.88
C ASP A 121 -11.89 -2.48 6.56
N VAL A 122 -12.61 -1.38 6.36
CA VAL A 122 -14.01 -1.38 5.87
C VAL A 122 -14.09 -1.39 4.34
N ILE A 123 -13.26 -0.57 3.68
CA ILE A 123 -13.31 -0.36 2.22
C ILE A 123 -12.77 -1.58 1.46
N ALA A 124 -11.65 -2.16 1.91
CA ALA A 124 -11.00 -3.23 1.14
C ALA A 124 -11.89 -4.46 0.94
N PRO A 125 -12.58 -5.02 1.96
CA PRO A 125 -13.45 -6.18 1.78
C PRO A 125 -14.61 -5.94 0.80
N LEU A 126 -15.15 -4.71 0.75
CA LEU A 126 -16.23 -4.34 -0.17
C LEU A 126 -15.81 -4.48 -1.65
N PHE A 127 -14.54 -4.19 -1.92
CA PHE A 127 -13.99 -4.18 -3.26
C PHE A 127 -13.24 -5.47 -3.62
N ASP A 128 -12.70 -6.20 -2.64
CA ASP A 128 -11.95 -7.45 -2.88
C ASP A 128 -12.81 -8.51 -3.58
N ILE A 129 -14.12 -8.57 -3.29
CA ILE A 129 -15.04 -9.55 -3.89
C ILE A 129 -15.17 -9.36 -5.41
N VAL A 130 -15.09 -8.12 -5.89
CA VAL A 130 -15.18 -7.78 -7.31
C VAL A 130 -13.81 -7.56 -7.95
N TYR A 131 -12.76 -7.50 -7.14
CA TYR A 131 -11.39 -7.30 -7.56
C TYR A 131 -10.81 -8.60 -8.13
N VAL A 132 -10.43 -8.58 -9.40
CA VAL A 132 -9.71 -9.69 -10.03
C VAL A 132 -8.52 -9.06 -10.73
N LYS A 133 -7.36 -9.05 -10.09
CA LYS A 133 -6.09 -8.89 -10.79
C LYS A 133 -5.43 -10.27 -10.92
N PRO A 134 -5.36 -10.82 -12.15
CA PRO A 134 -4.74 -12.13 -12.37
C PRO A 134 -3.20 -12.12 -12.30
N LYS A 135 -2.54 -10.95 -12.16
CA LYS A 135 -1.10 -10.79 -12.49
C LYS A 135 -0.16 -10.43 -11.35
N LEU A 136 -0.65 -9.87 -10.25
CA LEU A 136 0.11 -9.74 -9.01
C LEU A 136 -0.79 -10.26 -7.89
N LYS A 137 -0.29 -11.14 -7.03
CA LYS A 137 -1.01 -11.67 -5.86
C LYS A 137 -1.21 -10.59 -4.80
N SER A 138 -1.60 -9.38 -5.20
CA SER A 138 -1.81 -8.22 -4.34
C SER A 138 -3.30 -8.01 -4.11
N THR A 139 -3.71 -7.86 -2.85
CA THR A 139 -5.10 -7.52 -2.49
C THR A 139 -5.37 -6.03 -2.73
N ILE A 140 -6.64 -5.61 -2.84
CA ILE A 140 -6.95 -4.18 -2.95
C ILE A 140 -6.41 -3.44 -1.72
N ARG A 141 -6.49 -4.07 -0.55
CA ARG A 141 -5.92 -3.57 0.70
C ARG A 141 -4.45 -3.20 0.54
N GLN A 142 -3.63 -4.09 -0.03
CA GLN A 142 -2.21 -3.85 -0.23
C GLN A 142 -1.94 -2.70 -1.21
N GLU A 143 -2.73 -2.58 -2.29
CA GLU A 143 -2.59 -1.47 -3.22
C GLU A 143 -2.91 -0.12 -2.55
N LEU A 144 -3.98 -0.06 -1.77
CA LEU A 144 -4.39 1.16 -1.08
C LEU A 144 -3.39 1.55 0.03
N ILE A 145 -2.88 0.58 0.78
CA ILE A 145 -1.81 0.80 1.76
C ILE A 145 -0.52 1.28 1.07
N SER A 146 -0.17 0.70 -0.08
CA SER A 146 0.98 1.14 -0.86
C SER A 146 0.85 2.60 -1.32
N LEU A 147 -0.34 3.03 -1.75
CA LEU A 147 -0.58 4.43 -2.12
C LEU A 147 -0.37 5.36 -0.91
N TYR A 148 -0.92 5.00 0.25
CA TYR A 148 -0.75 5.78 1.47
C TYR A 148 0.72 5.84 1.92
N LYS A 149 1.43 4.71 1.84
CA LYS A 149 2.86 4.61 2.12
C LYS A 149 3.65 5.62 1.26
N THR A 150 3.45 5.58 -0.05
CA THR A 150 4.19 6.43 -0.99
C THR A 150 3.86 7.91 -0.84
N ILE A 151 2.59 8.27 -0.59
CA ILE A 151 2.18 9.68 -0.53
C ILE A 151 2.53 10.32 0.82
N ILE A 152 2.32 9.60 1.93
CA ILE A 152 2.38 10.15 3.29
C ILE A 152 3.57 9.60 4.06
N ILE A 153 3.65 8.27 4.25
CA ILE A 153 4.64 7.66 5.15
C ILE A 153 6.07 8.02 4.73
N GLU A 154 6.42 7.79 3.47
CA GLU A 154 7.78 8.03 2.97
C GLU A 154 8.23 9.49 3.12
N SER A 155 7.29 10.43 3.11
CA SER A 155 7.58 11.86 3.28
C SER A 155 7.75 12.29 4.74
N HIS A 156 7.03 11.67 5.68
CA HIS A 156 6.92 12.18 7.05
C HIS A 156 7.64 11.30 8.09
N ILE A 157 7.88 10.02 7.79
CA ILE A 157 8.36 9.03 8.76
C ILE A 157 9.72 9.40 9.38
N ASN A 158 10.66 9.89 8.57
CA ASN A 158 11.98 10.29 9.06
C ASN A 158 11.90 11.50 10.02
N HIS A 159 11.02 12.46 9.72
CA HIS A 159 10.79 13.60 10.59
C HIS A 159 10.15 13.18 11.91
N ILE A 160 9.18 12.27 11.86
CA ILE A 160 8.56 11.70 13.06
C ILE A 160 9.62 11.04 13.96
N PHE A 161 10.54 10.26 13.40
CA PHE A 161 11.62 9.63 14.18
C PHE A 161 12.57 10.64 14.83
N ILE A 162 12.97 11.68 14.10
CA ILE A 162 13.83 12.75 14.65
C ILE A 162 13.11 13.45 15.82
N VAL A 163 11.83 13.75 15.65
CA VAL A 163 11.05 14.47 16.66
C VAL A 163 10.82 13.60 17.90
N LEU A 164 10.52 12.32 17.73
CA LEU A 164 10.41 11.36 18.84
C LEU A 164 11.71 11.28 19.64
N GLN A 165 12.86 11.19 18.97
CA GLN A 165 14.17 11.20 19.65
C GLN A 165 14.42 12.47 20.45
N GLN A 166 13.95 13.63 19.97
CA GLN A 166 14.07 14.89 20.71
C GLN A 166 13.16 14.93 21.94
N LEU A 167 11.99 14.30 21.87
CA LEU A 167 10.99 14.34 22.93
C LEU A 167 11.19 13.26 24.00
N ILE A 168 11.88 12.16 23.72
CA ILE A 168 12.04 11.01 24.63
C ILE A 168 12.57 11.35 26.03
N ASN A 169 13.36 12.40 26.15
CA ASN A 169 13.96 12.85 27.42
C ASN A 169 13.27 14.10 27.99
N THR A 170 12.14 14.53 27.41
CA THR A 170 11.42 15.73 27.83
C THR A 170 10.15 15.36 28.60
N SER A 171 9.76 16.19 29.56
CA SER A 171 8.48 16.04 30.29
C SER A 171 7.25 16.11 29.38
N ASP A 172 7.43 16.68 28.18
CA ASP A 172 6.37 16.86 27.19
C ASP A 172 6.26 15.66 26.24
N SER A 173 6.95 14.54 26.47
CA SER A 173 6.84 13.37 25.57
C SER A 173 5.38 12.89 25.44
N PRO A 174 4.93 12.47 24.24
CA PRO A 174 3.68 11.74 24.09
C PRO A 174 3.66 10.51 24.99
N SER A 175 2.46 10.08 25.39
CA SER A 175 2.30 8.92 26.27
C SER A 175 2.90 7.66 25.65
N LYS A 176 3.39 6.74 26.48
CA LYS A 176 4.01 5.49 26.01
C LYS A 176 3.03 4.66 25.18
N GLU A 177 1.76 4.67 25.56
CA GLU A 177 0.67 3.99 24.85
C GLU A 177 0.50 4.58 23.45
N THR A 178 0.53 5.91 23.33
CA THR A 178 0.42 6.61 22.04
C THR A 178 1.56 6.25 21.10
N ILE A 179 2.78 6.14 21.65
CA ILE A 179 3.97 5.76 20.89
C ILE A 179 3.94 4.27 20.53
N GLY A 180 3.48 3.40 21.44
CA GLY A 180 3.26 1.98 21.17
C GLY A 180 2.29 1.75 20.00
N LEU A 181 1.18 2.48 19.97
CA LEU A 181 0.25 2.48 18.84
C LEU A 181 0.95 2.91 17.54
N LEU A 182 1.76 3.96 17.57
CA LEU A 182 2.54 4.39 16.40
C LEU A 182 3.50 3.29 15.92
N VAL A 183 4.20 2.61 16.84
CA VAL A 183 5.11 1.50 16.48
C VAL A 183 4.36 0.39 15.78
N HIS A 184 3.25 -0.07 16.35
CA HIS A 184 2.42 -1.13 15.78
C HIS A 184 1.94 -0.75 14.38
N MET A 185 1.38 0.45 14.21
CA MET A 185 0.86 0.90 12.92
C MET A 185 1.96 1.08 11.86
N ILE A 186 3.15 1.56 12.25
CA ILE A 186 4.29 1.62 11.33
C ILE A 186 4.76 0.22 10.96
N ASN A 187 4.81 -0.72 11.91
CA ASN A 187 5.20 -2.10 11.63
C ASN A 187 4.24 -2.77 10.63
N ASP A 188 2.94 -2.53 10.77
CA ASP A 188 1.91 -3.07 9.86
C ASP A 188 2.01 -2.51 8.43
N ILE A 189 2.35 -1.22 8.30
CA ILE A 189 2.31 -0.51 7.01
C ILE A 189 3.67 -0.50 6.31
N THR A 190 4.75 -0.39 7.08
CA THR A 190 6.13 -0.30 6.57
C THR A 190 7.10 -0.93 7.56
N PRO A 191 7.17 -2.28 7.60
CA PRO A 191 8.07 -2.99 8.52
C PRO A 191 9.53 -2.59 8.30
N GLU A 192 9.95 -2.31 7.06
CA GLU A 192 11.29 -1.83 6.72
C GLU A 192 11.71 -0.55 7.47
N SER A 193 10.77 0.39 7.64
CA SER A 193 11.02 1.64 8.37
C SER A 193 11.02 1.40 9.87
N ALA A 194 10.18 0.47 10.35
CA ALA A 194 10.15 0.07 11.75
C ALA A 194 11.49 -0.57 12.17
N MET A 195 12.04 -1.45 11.34
CA MET A 195 13.32 -2.12 11.57
C MET A 195 14.49 -1.15 11.69
N LYS A 196 14.54 -0.09 10.87
CA LYS A 196 15.62 0.92 10.90
C LYS A 196 15.70 1.70 12.21
N GLN A 197 14.63 1.75 13.00
CA GLN A 197 14.56 2.49 14.26
C GLN A 197 14.27 1.59 15.46
N ARG A 198 14.60 0.30 15.36
CA ARG A 198 14.36 -0.71 16.41
C ARG A 198 14.86 -0.28 17.79
N ASP A 199 16.02 0.37 17.88
CA ASP A 199 16.57 0.85 19.16
C ASP A 199 15.78 2.01 19.77
N LEU A 200 15.16 2.86 18.94
CA LEU A 200 14.25 3.91 19.40
C LEU A 200 12.99 3.28 19.99
N PHE A 201 12.43 2.27 19.33
CA PHE A 201 11.20 1.61 19.78
C PHE A 201 11.39 0.77 21.03
N LYS A 202 12.52 0.07 21.18
CA LYS A 202 12.90 -0.64 22.42
C LYS A 202 12.90 0.28 23.66
N ARG A 203 13.16 1.56 23.45
CA ARG A 203 13.27 2.56 24.53
C ARG A 203 11.91 3.10 24.97
N TYR A 204 10.89 2.96 24.13
CA TYR A 204 9.52 3.38 24.38
C TYR A 204 8.58 2.22 24.74
N CYS A 205 8.74 1.07 24.10
CA CYS A 205 7.96 -0.14 24.34
C CYS A 205 8.79 -1.11 25.19
N ASN A 206 8.37 -1.34 26.43
CA ASN A 206 8.87 -2.43 27.25
C ASN A 206 8.17 -3.78 26.92
N ASP A 207 7.24 -3.79 25.96
CA ASP A 207 6.50 -5.00 25.56
C ASP A 207 7.37 -5.91 24.69
N GLU A 208 7.76 -7.05 25.26
CA GLU A 208 8.49 -8.13 24.58
C GLU A 208 7.72 -8.65 23.35
N ASP A 209 6.39 -8.57 23.33
CA ASP A 209 5.55 -9.09 22.23
C ASP A 209 5.76 -8.34 20.91
N ILE A 210 5.87 -7.01 20.93
CA ILE A 210 6.12 -6.19 19.72
C ILE A 210 7.54 -6.44 19.21
N LEU A 211 8.50 -6.60 20.12
CA LEU A 211 9.87 -6.95 19.77
C LEU A 211 9.98 -8.33 19.13
N ASN A 212 9.22 -9.30 19.63
CA ASN A 212 9.15 -10.65 19.09
C ASN A 212 8.48 -10.70 17.71
N GLU A 213 7.43 -9.89 17.48
CA GLU A 213 6.77 -9.78 16.17
C GLU A 213 7.67 -9.10 15.12
N MET A 214 8.45 -8.09 15.53
CA MET A 214 9.47 -7.47 14.68
C MET A 214 10.64 -8.41 14.37
N ILE A 215 11.03 -9.28 15.30
CA ILE A 215 12.05 -10.33 15.10
C ILE A 215 11.54 -11.39 14.13
N SER A 216 10.29 -11.83 14.27
CA SER A 216 9.69 -12.83 13.38
C SER A 216 9.63 -12.31 11.93
N SER A 217 9.31 -11.02 11.75
CA SER A 217 9.32 -10.34 10.45
C SER A 217 10.74 -10.25 9.84
N GLU A 218 11.78 -10.12 10.68
CA GLU A 218 13.19 -10.13 10.28
C GLU A 218 13.61 -11.50 9.73
N GLU A 219 13.23 -12.58 10.41
CA GLU A 219 13.52 -13.94 9.97
C GLU A 219 12.83 -14.26 8.63
N GLU A 220 11.57 -13.84 8.42
CA GLU A 220 10.86 -14.05 7.15
C GLU A 220 11.47 -13.25 5.98
N MET A 221 11.93 -12.01 6.23
CA MET A 221 12.66 -11.23 5.21
C MET A 221 14.00 -11.86 4.84
N ILE A 222 14.78 -12.33 5.81
CA ILE A 222 16.08 -12.99 5.56
C ILE A 222 15.86 -14.31 4.80
N THR A 223 14.80 -15.06 5.14
CA THR A 223 14.47 -16.32 4.48
C THR A 223 13.99 -16.11 3.04
N SER A 224 13.22 -15.05 2.77
CA SER A 224 12.77 -14.71 1.42
C SER A 224 13.87 -14.11 0.54
N ALA A 225 14.78 -13.31 1.11
CA ALA A 225 15.99 -12.82 0.45
C ALA A 225 16.95 -13.97 0.09
N SER A 226 17.12 -14.94 1.00
CA SER A 226 17.95 -16.13 0.74
C SER A 226 17.36 -17.05 -0.33
N ARG A 227 16.02 -17.22 -0.36
CA ARG A 227 15.32 -17.98 -1.41
C ARG A 227 15.43 -17.32 -2.79
N THR A 228 15.38 -16.00 -2.87
CA THR A 228 15.52 -15.27 -4.14
C THR A 228 16.96 -15.25 -4.66
N ALA A 229 17.96 -15.20 -3.77
CA ALA A 229 19.37 -15.36 -4.12
C ALA A 229 19.72 -16.79 -4.60
N SER A 230 19.15 -17.82 -3.97
CA SER A 230 19.35 -19.22 -4.37
C SER A 230 18.64 -19.56 -5.70
N LYS A 231 17.53 -18.89 -6.02
CA LYS A 231 16.83 -19.05 -7.30
C LYS A 231 17.56 -18.38 -8.47
N ARG A 232 18.21 -17.22 -8.23
CA ARG A 232 19.05 -16.55 -9.24
C ARG A 232 20.35 -17.30 -9.57
N SER A 233 20.86 -18.11 -8.65
CA SER A 233 22.06 -18.94 -8.89
C SER A 233 21.75 -20.27 -9.60
N ALA A 234 20.50 -20.73 -9.59
CA ALA A 234 20.07 -21.93 -10.34
C ALA A 234 19.74 -21.66 -11.82
N ASP A 235 19.33 -20.44 -12.18
CA ASP A 235 18.97 -20.06 -13.57
C ASP A 235 20.19 -19.66 -14.44
N SER A 236 21.43 -19.84 -13.94
CA SER A 236 22.67 -19.54 -14.66
C SER A 236 23.51 -20.81 -14.89
N LEU A 237 22.95 -21.78 -15.63
CA LEU A 237 23.72 -22.86 -16.27
C LEU A 237 23.29 -22.94 -17.74
N PRO A 238 24.15 -22.61 -18.71
CA PRO A 238 23.86 -22.92 -20.11
C PRO A 238 24.10 -24.42 -20.33
N GLY A 239 23.14 -25.07 -20.99
CA GLY A 239 23.18 -26.48 -21.32
C GLY A 239 24.36 -26.84 -22.22
N GLU A 240 25.05 -27.92 -21.85
CA GLU A 240 25.85 -28.71 -22.78
C GLU A 240 24.90 -29.41 -23.75
N GLU A 241 24.87 -28.95 -25.01
CA GLU A 241 24.37 -29.73 -26.14
C GLU A 241 25.52 -30.13 -27.06
N ASP A 242 25.53 -31.43 -27.33
CA ASP A 242 26.35 -32.24 -28.22
C ASP A 242 26.91 -31.58 -29.49
N GLN A 243 28.21 -31.80 -29.76
CA GLN A 243 28.81 -31.72 -31.09
C GLN A 243 29.34 -33.09 -31.55
N PRO A 244 29.04 -33.54 -32.79
CA PRO A 244 29.61 -34.76 -33.33
C PRO A 244 30.90 -34.50 -34.13
N SER A 245 31.95 -35.23 -33.75
CA SER A 245 33.01 -35.85 -34.57
C SER A 245 33.22 -35.39 -36.04
N ALA A 246 34.36 -34.77 -36.33
CA ALA A 246 35.00 -34.85 -37.66
C ALA A 246 36.54 -34.64 -37.64
N LYS A 247 37.24 -35.79 -37.69
CA LYS A 247 38.46 -36.11 -38.45
C LYS A 247 39.58 -35.07 -38.65
N ARG A 248 40.74 -35.44 -38.10
CA ARG A 248 42.10 -34.98 -38.38
C ARG A 248 42.62 -35.57 -39.69
N THR A 249 43.13 -34.75 -40.61
CA THR A 249 44.21 -35.15 -41.54
C THR A 249 44.97 -33.94 -42.09
N MET A 250 46.30 -33.99 -41.92
CA MET A 250 47.33 -33.19 -42.59
C MET A 250 47.27 -33.37 -44.11
N ASN A 251 47.56 -32.32 -44.91
CA ASN A 251 48.84 -32.17 -45.61
C ASN A 251 48.82 -31.03 -46.65
N MET A 252 49.94 -30.30 -46.67
CA MET A 252 50.70 -29.75 -47.81
C MET A 252 49.95 -28.97 -48.90
N ILE A 253 50.46 -27.78 -49.24
CA ILE A 253 51.00 -27.44 -50.58
C ILE A 253 51.67 -26.05 -50.55
N LYS A 254 52.98 -26.08 -50.81
CA LYS A 254 53.83 -25.20 -51.64
C LYS A 254 53.75 -23.66 -51.55
N SER A 255 54.91 -23.09 -51.24
CA SER A 255 55.40 -21.80 -51.78
C SER A 255 55.61 -21.90 -53.31
N PRO A 256 55.56 -20.79 -54.08
CA PRO A 256 56.79 -20.02 -54.30
C PRO A 256 56.62 -18.49 -54.50
N HIS A 257 57.76 -17.80 -54.33
CA HIS A 257 58.29 -16.57 -54.98
C HIS A 257 57.36 -15.54 -55.65
N SER A 258 57.51 -14.28 -55.20
CA SER A 258 58.08 -13.10 -55.93
C SER A 258 56.94 -12.28 -56.58
N ASP A 259 56.91 -10.95 -56.68
CA ASP A 259 57.91 -9.90 -56.77
C ASP A 259 57.30 -8.56 -56.27
N ASN A 260 58.21 -7.59 -56.04
CA ASN A 260 58.07 -6.15 -55.76
C ASN A 260 57.82 -5.69 -54.31
#